data_AF-A0A202DVT3-F1
#
_entry.id   AF-A0A202DVT3-F1
#
_cell.length_a   1.000
_cell.length_b   1.000
_cell.length_c   1.000
_cell.angle_alpha   90.00
_cell.angle_beta   90.00
_cell.angle_gamma   90.00
#
_symmetry.space_group_name_H-M   'P 1'
#
loop_
_entity.id
_entity.type
_entity.pdbx_description
1 polymer ?
#
loop_
_entity_poly.entity_id
_entity_poly.type
_entity_poly.pdbx_seq_one_letter_code
_entity_poly.pdbx_strand_id
1 'polypeptide(L)'
;GRSIPKLYYLLALLIAALMFVSNRRAEGQLFPIRWYKEEWHFFFLGAAFLLLEVQNISKAAVVLGSTWQVNAIIISGILVLILLANYLVYLGPSISIGVSYIGLFCSALMLYFFDLAQLAFLPYWQKAIAVGLLSTLPMLFSGVIFIRSFSIATKKNLAFGANIIGALIGALLQSLTFLIGVRALLLLVIVFYALSYLTRPGLAQKER
;
A
#
# COMPACT_ATOMS: atom_id res chain seq x y z
N GLY A 1 14.59 -21.53 15.09
CA GLY A 1 14.33 -21.64 13.64
C GLY A 1 13.48 -20.45 13.20
N ARG A 2 13.64 -19.98 11.96
CA ARG A 2 12.76 -18.93 11.40
C ARG A 2 11.33 -19.47 11.33
N SER A 3 10.47 -19.05 12.26
CA SER A 3 9.07 -19.48 12.31
C SER A 3 8.19 -18.27 12.58
N ILE A 4 7.10 -18.14 11.82
CA ILE A 4 6.08 -17.13 12.07
C ILE A 4 5.42 -17.42 13.43
N PRO A 5 5.31 -16.44 14.35
CA PRO A 5 4.67 -16.66 15.64
C PRO A 5 3.20 -17.10 15.51
N LYS A 6 2.76 -18.00 16.39
CA LYS A 6 1.41 -18.62 16.35
C LYS A 6 0.26 -17.59 16.31
N LEU A 7 0.45 -16.43 16.94
CA LEU A 7 -0.54 -15.34 16.96
C LEU A 7 -0.84 -14.78 15.56
N TYR A 8 0.13 -14.74 14.65
CA TYR A 8 -0.10 -14.27 13.28
C TYR A 8 -0.93 -15.25 12.46
N TYR A 9 -0.74 -16.56 12.65
CA TYR A 9 -1.59 -17.58 12.04
C TYR A 9 -3.03 -17.49 12.56
N LEU A 10 -3.20 -17.22 13.86
CA LEU A 10 -4.51 -17.04 14.47
C LEU A 10 -5.22 -15.78 13.93
N LEU A 11 -4.48 -14.69 13.74
CA LEU A 11 -5.01 -13.47 13.11
C LEU A 11 -5.43 -13.72 11.66
N ALA A 12 -4.61 -14.42 10.87
CA ALA A 12 -4.95 -14.77 9.50
C ALA A 12 -6.20 -15.67 9.43
N LEU A 13 -6.30 -16.65 10.33
CA LEU A 13 -7.48 -17.52 10.45
C LEU A 13 -8.72 -16.72 10.85
N LEU A 14 -8.61 -15.80 11.82
CA LEU A 14 -9.71 -14.95 12.25
C LEU A 14 -10.22 -14.06 11.12
N ILE A 15 -9.31 -13.43 10.37
CA ILE A 15 -9.67 -12.60 9.21
C ILE A 15 -10.36 -13.46 8.14
N ALA A 16 -9.81 -14.64 7.80
CA ALA A 16 -10.42 -15.55 6.85
C ALA A 16 -11.82 -16.01 7.31
N ALA A 17 -11.99 -16.32 8.60
CA ALA A 17 -13.28 -16.70 9.17
C ALA A 17 -14.30 -15.55 9.11
N LEU A 18 -13.89 -14.33 9.46
CA LEU A 18 -14.75 -13.14 9.38
C LEU A 18 -15.16 -12.85 7.93
N MET A 19 -14.24 -12.95 6.98
CA MET A 19 -14.55 -12.77 5.56
C MET A 19 -15.53 -13.85 5.07
N PHE A 20 -15.33 -15.10 5.47
CA PHE A 20 -16.22 -16.20 5.13
C PHE A 20 -17.63 -16.01 5.71
N VAL A 21 -17.74 -15.67 6.99
CA VAL A 21 -19.03 -15.42 7.67
C VAL A 21 -19.74 -14.19 7.08
N SER A 22 -19.00 -13.12 6.82
CA SER A 22 -19.55 -11.91 6.20
C SER A 22 -20.09 -12.20 4.80
N ASN A 23 -19.34 -12.95 3.98
CA ASN A 23 -19.80 -13.33 2.64
C ASN A 23 -21.02 -14.25 2.68
N ARG A 24 -21.09 -15.18 3.66
CA ARG A 24 -22.25 -16.06 3.86
C ARG A 24 -23.49 -15.29 4.31
N ARG A 25 -23.34 -14.31 5.20
CA ARG A 25 -24.45 -13.48 5.71
C ARG A 25 -25.00 -12.51 4.66
N ALA A 26 -24.16 -12.03 3.77
CA ALA A 26 -24.58 -11.16 2.66
C ALA A 26 -24.96 -11.94 1.39
N GLU A 27 -25.31 -13.22 1.50
CA GLU A 27 -25.72 -14.08 0.35
C GLU A 27 -24.72 -14.07 -0.83
N GLY A 28 -23.42 -13.92 -0.56
CA GLY A 28 -22.40 -13.83 -1.61
C GLY A 28 -22.35 -12.49 -2.35
N GLN A 29 -23.12 -11.48 -1.93
CA GLN A 29 -23.17 -10.17 -2.57
C GLN A 29 -21.93 -9.31 -2.29
N LEU A 30 -21.26 -9.52 -1.15
CA LEU A 30 -20.06 -8.77 -0.77
C LEU A 30 -18.82 -9.17 -1.58
N PHE A 31 -18.70 -10.47 -1.88
CA PHE A 31 -17.60 -11.03 -2.67
C PHE A 31 -18.18 -11.84 -3.83
N PRO A 32 -18.69 -11.18 -4.89
CA PRO A 32 -19.12 -11.91 -6.08
C PRO A 32 -17.93 -12.74 -6.59
N ILE A 33 -18.17 -14.02 -6.88
CA ILE A 33 -17.17 -15.03 -7.28
C ILE A 33 -16.30 -14.58 -8.48
N ARG A 34 -16.71 -13.52 -9.20
CA ARG A 34 -15.97 -12.94 -10.32
C ARG A 34 -15.67 -11.46 -10.07
N TRP A 35 -14.50 -11.17 -9.51
CA TRP A 35 -13.87 -9.87 -9.62
C TRP A 35 -13.38 -9.64 -11.05
N TYR A 36 -13.63 -8.46 -11.60
CA TYR A 36 -13.10 -8.04 -12.89
C TYR A 36 -11.73 -7.40 -12.71
N LYS A 37 -11.11 -7.02 -13.84
CA LYS A 37 -9.78 -6.40 -13.85
C LYS A 37 -9.69 -5.19 -12.93
N GLU A 38 -10.74 -4.37 -12.89
CA GLU A 38 -10.82 -3.18 -12.03
C GLU A 38 -10.72 -3.53 -10.54
N GLU A 39 -11.51 -4.48 -10.02
CA GLU A 39 -11.43 -4.89 -8.62
C GLU A 39 -10.07 -5.50 -8.27
N TRP A 40 -9.48 -6.30 -9.18
CA TRP A 40 -8.12 -6.81 -9.00
C TRP A 40 -7.07 -5.70 -8.94
N HIS A 41 -7.21 -4.65 -9.78
CA HIS A 41 -6.33 -3.47 -9.71
C HIS A 41 -6.37 -2.82 -8.33
N PHE A 42 -7.56 -2.60 -7.78
CA PHE A 42 -7.72 -2.00 -6.46
C PHE A 42 -7.24 -2.92 -5.32
N PHE A 43 -7.48 -4.23 -5.43
CA PHE A 43 -6.96 -5.22 -4.49
C PHE A 43 -5.44 -5.18 -4.41
N PHE A 44 -4.75 -5.27 -5.55
CA PHE A 44 -3.29 -5.24 -5.56
C PHE A 44 -2.74 -3.88 -5.13
N LEU A 45 -3.41 -2.78 -5.49
CA LEU A 45 -3.03 -1.44 -5.06
C LEU A 45 -3.13 -1.29 -3.53
N GLY A 46 -4.19 -1.82 -2.92
CA GLY A 46 -4.39 -1.81 -1.47
C GLY A 46 -3.38 -2.70 -0.74
N ALA A 47 -3.14 -3.90 -1.27
CA ALA A 47 -2.14 -4.82 -0.71
C ALA A 47 -0.73 -4.22 -0.71
N ALA A 48 -0.33 -3.61 -1.82
CA ALA A 48 0.96 -2.95 -1.93
C ALA A 48 1.07 -1.74 -0.99
N PHE A 49 0.03 -0.90 -0.94
CA PHE A 49 0.01 0.31 -0.13
C PHE A 49 0.15 -0.01 1.37
N LEU A 50 -0.69 -0.90 1.90
CA LEU A 50 -0.64 -1.21 3.33
C LEU A 50 0.62 -2.00 3.70
N LEU A 51 1.06 -2.93 2.83
CA LEU A 51 2.32 -3.65 3.08
C LEU A 51 3.52 -2.70 3.14
N LEU A 52 3.57 -1.72 2.24
CA LEU A 52 4.61 -0.68 2.24
C LEU A 52 4.52 0.19 3.51
N GLU A 53 3.32 0.61 3.88
CA GLU A 53 3.08 1.41 5.08
C GLU A 53 3.62 0.75 6.35
N VAL A 54 3.17 -0.49 6.63
CA VAL A 54 3.56 -1.13 7.89
C VAL A 54 5.04 -1.52 7.89
N GLN A 55 5.61 -1.79 6.72
CA GLN A 55 7.05 -1.96 6.58
C GLN A 55 7.82 -0.66 6.85
N ASN A 56 7.35 0.48 6.36
CA ASN A 56 7.97 1.78 6.60
C ASN A 56 7.97 2.12 8.10
N ILE A 57 6.85 1.88 8.79
CA ILE A 57 6.76 2.02 10.25
C ILE A 57 7.79 1.12 10.94
N SER A 58 7.88 -0.15 10.51
CA SER A 58 8.83 -1.12 11.07
C SER A 58 10.28 -0.69 10.88
N LYS A 59 10.65 -0.18 9.69
CA LYS A 59 12.00 0.34 9.39
C LYS A 59 12.32 1.60 10.17
N ALA A 60 11.37 2.54 10.22
CA ALA A 60 11.56 3.79 10.93
C ALA A 60 11.70 3.56 12.44
N ALA A 61 10.96 2.60 13.02
CA ALA A 61 11.14 2.21 14.42
C ALA A 61 12.56 1.67 14.70
N VAL A 62 13.20 1.01 13.73
CA VAL A 62 14.60 0.56 13.86
C VAL A 62 15.59 1.73 13.76
N VAL A 63 15.34 2.73 12.90
CA VAL A 63 16.27 3.84 12.62
C VAL A 63 16.12 5.02 13.59
N LEU A 64 14.91 5.26 14.09
CA LEU A 64 14.55 6.40 14.94
C LEU A 64 14.26 5.98 16.39
N GLY A 65 14.10 4.68 16.65
CA GLY A 65 13.58 4.13 17.90
C GLY A 65 12.05 3.95 17.85
N SER A 66 11.54 2.97 18.59
CA SER A 66 10.11 2.66 18.68
C SER A 66 9.39 3.59 19.66
N THR A 67 9.38 4.89 19.37
CA THR A 67 8.71 5.88 20.21
C THR A 67 7.32 6.24 19.67
N TRP A 68 6.42 6.65 20.56
CA TRP A 68 5.09 7.11 20.14
C TRP A 68 5.18 8.33 19.22
N GLN A 69 6.21 9.17 19.37
CA GLN A 69 6.46 10.33 18.52
C GLN A 69 6.80 9.92 17.08
N VAL A 70 7.62 8.89 16.88
CA VAL A 70 8.00 8.42 15.53
C VAL A 70 6.79 7.92 14.77
N ASN A 71 5.95 7.10 15.42
CA ASN A 71 4.71 6.61 14.80
C ASN A 71 3.78 7.77 14.43
N ALA A 72 3.61 8.74 15.33
CA ALA A 72 2.78 9.93 15.05
C ALA A 72 3.29 10.69 13.81
N ILE A 73 4.60 10.92 13.70
CA ILE A 73 5.21 11.62 12.56
C ILE A 73 4.97 10.88 11.24
N ILE A 74 5.15 9.56 11.22
CA ILE A 74 4.96 8.75 10.01
C ILE A 74 3.51 8.77 9.58
N ILE A 75 2.58 8.50 10.51
CA ILE A 75 1.14 8.49 10.22
C ILE A 75 0.69 9.88 9.75
N SER A 76 1.12 10.96 10.42
CA SER A 76 0.84 12.32 9.96
C SER A 76 1.42 12.60 8.57
N GLY A 77 2.65 12.14 8.29
CA GLY A 77 3.27 12.26 6.96
C GLY A 77 2.46 11.56 5.88
N ILE A 78 1.97 10.35 6.17
CA ILE A 78 1.08 9.59 5.27
C ILE A 78 -0.22 10.36 5.02
N LEU A 79 -0.88 10.86 6.07
CA LEU A 79 -2.12 11.62 5.93
C LEU A 79 -1.93 12.90 5.11
N VAL A 80 -0.84 13.64 5.36
CA VAL A 80 -0.48 14.84 4.59
C VAL A 80 -0.24 14.49 3.13
N LEU A 81 0.44 13.38 2.84
CA LEU A 81 0.71 12.98 1.45
C LEU A 81 -0.51 12.43 0.73
N ILE A 82 -1.43 11.76 1.43
CA ILE A 82 -2.72 11.38 0.86
C ILE A 82 -3.52 12.65 0.54
N LEU A 83 -3.54 13.64 1.44
CA LEU A 83 -4.17 14.93 1.17
C LEU A 83 -3.51 15.63 -0.02
N LEU A 84 -2.18 15.61 -0.10
CA LEU A 84 -1.43 16.17 -1.22
C LEU A 84 -1.74 15.43 -2.54
N ALA A 85 -1.84 14.11 -2.53
CA ALA A 85 -2.23 13.34 -3.71
C ALA A 85 -3.61 13.76 -4.22
N ASN A 86 -4.58 13.93 -3.31
CA ASN A 86 -5.92 14.45 -3.63
C ASN A 86 -5.85 15.86 -4.20
N TYR A 87 -5.07 16.74 -3.57
CA TYR A 87 -4.89 18.12 -4.02
C TYR A 87 -4.24 18.19 -5.41
N LEU A 88 -3.21 17.38 -5.67
CA LEU A 88 -2.53 17.30 -6.97
C LEU A 88 -3.45 16.80 -8.09
N VAL A 89 -4.36 15.86 -7.78
CA VAL A 89 -5.38 15.43 -8.75
C VAL A 89 -6.45 16.51 -8.96
N TYR A 90 -6.84 17.22 -7.89
CA TYR A 90 -7.81 18.32 -7.95
C TYR A 90 -7.31 19.50 -8.79
N LEU A 91 -6.02 19.87 -8.70
CA LEU A 91 -5.44 21.01 -9.42
C LEU A 91 -5.44 20.86 -10.95
N GLY A 92 -5.77 19.68 -11.47
CA GLY A 92 -5.92 19.47 -12.90
C GLY A 92 -4.64 19.29 -13.74
N PRO A 93 -3.37 19.26 -13.25
CA PRO A 93 -2.30 18.80 -14.12
C PRO A 93 -2.59 17.33 -14.47
N SER A 94 -2.65 17.04 -15.76
CA SER A 94 -2.91 15.73 -16.34
C SER A 94 -1.72 14.78 -16.14
N ILE A 95 -1.25 14.60 -14.90
CA ILE A 95 -0.26 13.58 -14.56
C ILE A 95 -0.80 12.25 -15.04
N SER A 96 -0.21 11.73 -16.12
CA SER A 96 -0.69 10.50 -16.70
C SER A 96 -0.53 9.37 -15.67
N ILE A 97 -1.48 8.44 -15.64
CA ILE A 97 -1.38 7.25 -14.78
C ILE A 97 -0.04 6.53 -15.02
N GLY A 98 0.46 6.54 -16.27
CA GLY A 98 1.78 6.03 -16.62
C GLY A 98 2.91 6.72 -15.88
N VAL A 99 2.95 8.05 -15.85
CA VAL A 99 3.96 8.82 -15.09
C VAL A 99 3.87 8.53 -13.60
N SER A 100 2.66 8.40 -13.04
CA SER A 100 2.49 8.03 -11.63
C SER A 100 3.04 6.64 -11.32
N TYR A 101 2.83 5.65 -12.20
CA TYR A 101 3.43 4.32 -12.03
C TYR A 101 4.96 4.35 -12.17
N ILE A 102 5.51 5.13 -13.10
CA ILE A 102 6.97 5.32 -13.22
C ILE A 102 7.52 5.91 -11.92
N GLY A 103 6.93 7.00 -11.42
CA GLY A 103 7.34 7.62 -10.15
C GLY A 103 7.22 6.66 -8.97
N LEU A 104 6.16 5.84 -8.94
CA LEU A 104 5.96 4.80 -7.93
C LEU A 104 7.06 3.75 -7.97
N PHE A 105 7.39 3.19 -9.14
CA PHE A 105 8.43 2.16 -9.24
C PHE A 105 9.82 2.74 -8.96
N CYS A 106 10.12 3.93 -9.46
CA CYS A 106 11.38 4.62 -9.20
C CYS A 106 11.57 4.88 -7.69
N SER A 107 10.53 5.39 -7.01
CA SER A 107 10.61 5.64 -5.57
C SER A 107 10.64 4.35 -4.74
N ALA A 108 9.91 3.30 -5.13
CA ALA A 108 9.97 2.00 -4.46
C ALA A 108 11.33 1.31 -4.62
N LEU A 109 11.92 1.36 -5.82
CA LEU A 109 13.27 0.85 -6.09
C LEU A 109 14.33 1.68 -5.36
N MET A 110 14.17 3.00 -5.31
CA MET A 110 15.02 3.87 -4.50
C MET A 110 15.01 3.39 -3.04
N LEU A 111 13.85 3.14 -2.43
CA LEU A 111 13.77 2.62 -1.05
C LEU A 111 14.31 1.19 -0.86
N TYR A 112 14.44 0.43 -1.94
CA TYR A 112 15.06 -0.89 -1.92
C TYR A 112 16.58 -0.81 -1.90
N PHE A 113 17.17 0.05 -2.73
CA PHE A 113 18.62 0.21 -2.83
C PHE A 113 19.21 1.20 -1.80
N PHE A 114 18.44 2.20 -1.41
CA PHE A 114 18.86 3.22 -0.46
C PHE A 114 18.56 2.78 0.98
N ASP A 115 19.61 2.56 1.76
CA ASP A 115 19.45 2.28 3.18
C ASP A 115 19.21 3.57 3.96
N LEU A 116 18.02 3.72 4.53
CA LEU A 116 17.66 4.86 5.38
C LEU A 116 18.61 5.01 6.58
N ALA A 117 19.32 3.96 6.99
CA ALA A 117 20.35 4.05 8.02
C ALA A 117 21.51 5.00 7.63
N GLN A 118 21.73 5.26 6.34
CA GLN A 118 22.71 6.24 5.88
C GLN A 118 22.37 7.66 6.33
N LEU A 119 21.11 7.94 6.69
CA LEU A 119 20.68 9.23 7.25
C LEU A 119 20.97 9.35 8.76
N ALA A 120 21.66 8.39 9.37
CA ALA A 120 21.96 8.38 10.80
C ALA A 120 22.82 9.57 11.27
N PHE A 121 23.58 10.21 10.38
CA PHE A 121 24.38 11.40 10.70
C PHE A 121 23.54 12.66 10.96
N LEU A 122 22.26 12.67 10.56
CA LEU A 122 21.39 13.82 10.72
C LEU A 122 20.89 13.96 12.17
N PRO A 123 20.71 15.20 12.66
CA PRO A 123 19.97 15.50 13.89
C PRO A 123 18.57 14.86 13.89
N TYR A 124 18.07 14.49 15.06
CA TYR A 124 16.82 13.70 15.20
C TYR A 124 15.65 14.22 14.37
N TRP A 125 15.34 15.52 14.44
CA TRP A 125 14.22 16.12 13.73
C TRP A 125 14.40 16.10 12.20
N GLN A 126 15.61 16.40 11.73
CA GLN A 126 15.93 16.36 10.29
C GLN A 126 15.88 14.92 9.78
N LYS A 127 16.43 13.97 10.55
CA LYS A 127 16.39 12.53 10.26
C LYS A 127 14.95 12.03 10.20
N ALA A 128 14.10 12.39 11.17
CA ALA A 128 12.71 11.96 11.23
C ALA A 128 11.90 12.47 10.03
N ILE A 129 12.06 13.75 9.66
CA ILE A 129 11.40 14.34 8.49
C ILE A 129 11.91 13.69 7.20
N ALA A 130 13.22 13.56 7.02
CA ALA A 130 13.81 12.96 5.83
C ALA A 130 13.34 11.51 5.65
N VAL A 131 13.46 10.67 6.69
CA VAL A 131 12.99 9.28 6.66
C VAL A 131 11.50 9.20 6.41
N GLY A 132 10.70 10.06 7.07
CA GLY A 132 9.25 10.14 6.87
C GLY A 132 8.89 10.45 5.42
N LEU A 133 9.42 11.53 4.85
CA LEU A 133 9.13 11.95 3.47
C LEU A 133 9.64 10.95 2.42
N LEU A 134 10.87 10.45 2.56
CA LEU A 134 11.46 9.49 1.63
C LEU A 134 10.68 8.18 1.60
N SER A 135 10.35 7.64 2.77
CA SER A 135 9.64 6.36 2.89
C SER A 135 8.20 6.43 2.36
N THR A 136 7.56 7.59 2.47
CA THR A 136 6.18 7.81 2.06
C THR A 136 6.04 8.31 0.61
N LEU A 137 7.14 8.59 -0.09
CA LEU A 137 7.14 9.04 -1.48
C LEU A 137 6.42 8.08 -2.45
N PRO A 138 6.60 6.74 -2.40
CA PRO A 138 5.82 5.83 -3.26
C PRO A 138 4.33 5.83 -2.89
N MET A 139 3.99 6.11 -1.64
CA MET A 139 2.60 6.20 -1.17
C MET A 139 1.89 7.40 -1.77
N LEU A 140 2.59 8.52 -2.00
CA LEU A 140 2.07 9.68 -2.74
C LEU A 140 1.63 9.27 -4.16
N PHE A 141 2.52 8.60 -4.90
CA PHE A 141 2.21 8.14 -6.27
C PHE A 141 1.10 7.09 -6.28
N SER A 142 1.10 6.16 -5.32
CA SER A 142 0.02 5.18 -5.15
C SER A 142 -1.31 5.88 -4.88
N GLY A 143 -1.32 6.93 -4.06
CA GLY A 143 -2.50 7.76 -3.80
C GLY A 143 -3.03 8.40 -5.08
N VAL A 144 -2.16 9.00 -5.90
CA VAL A 144 -2.56 9.58 -7.19
C VAL A 144 -3.16 8.53 -8.13
N ILE A 145 -2.55 7.34 -8.21
CA ILE A 145 -3.07 6.21 -9.00
C ILE A 145 -4.44 5.78 -8.49
N PHE A 146 -4.59 5.63 -7.18
CA PHE A 146 -5.85 5.28 -6.53
C PHE A 146 -6.94 6.28 -6.88
N ILE A 147 -6.72 7.58 -6.63
CA ILE A 147 -7.74 8.62 -6.81
C ILE A 147 -8.17 8.71 -8.29
N ARG A 148 -7.21 8.66 -9.22
CA ARG A 148 -7.52 8.71 -10.67
C ARG A 148 -8.27 7.47 -11.14
N SER A 149 -7.86 6.29 -10.70
CA SER A 149 -8.55 5.05 -11.08
C SER A 149 -9.94 4.99 -10.44
N PHE A 150 -10.06 5.48 -9.20
CA PHE A 150 -11.30 5.46 -8.43
C PHE A 150 -12.33 6.46 -8.95
N SER A 151 -11.89 7.61 -9.46
CA SER A 151 -12.79 8.62 -10.02
C SER A 151 -13.52 8.11 -11.27
N ILE A 152 -12.87 7.25 -12.07
CA ILE A 152 -13.43 6.68 -13.30
C ILE A 152 -14.07 5.30 -13.12
N ALA A 153 -14.00 4.74 -11.90
CA ALA A 153 -14.42 3.38 -11.63
C ALA A 153 -15.92 3.16 -11.80
N THR A 154 -16.29 2.04 -12.43
CA THR A 154 -17.71 1.75 -12.76
C THR A 154 -18.51 1.46 -11.49
N LYS A 155 -17.93 0.69 -10.56
CA LYS A 155 -18.57 0.32 -9.28
C LYS A 155 -17.67 0.70 -8.11
N LYS A 156 -17.75 1.97 -7.69
CA LYS A 156 -16.92 2.53 -6.59
C LYS A 156 -16.98 1.72 -5.30
N ASN A 157 -18.15 1.20 -4.93
CA ASN A 157 -18.30 0.37 -3.73
C ASN A 157 -17.48 -0.93 -3.80
N LEU A 158 -17.47 -1.59 -4.97
CA LEU A 158 -16.68 -2.82 -5.17
C LEU A 158 -15.19 -2.52 -5.28
N ALA A 159 -14.82 -1.45 -5.98
CA ALA A 159 -13.43 -0.99 -6.06
C ALA A 159 -12.85 -0.68 -4.67
N PHE A 160 -13.59 0.05 -3.84
CA PHE A 160 -13.18 0.37 -2.47
C PHE A 160 -13.12 -0.88 -1.58
N GLY A 161 -14.12 -1.75 -1.68
CA GLY A 161 -14.12 -3.04 -0.97
C GLY A 161 -12.90 -3.89 -1.31
N ALA A 162 -12.62 -4.07 -2.60
CA ALA A 162 -11.45 -4.81 -3.08
C ALA A 162 -10.15 -4.19 -2.56
N ASN A 163 -10.05 -2.86 -2.52
CA ASN A 163 -8.90 -2.16 -1.97
C ASN A 163 -8.68 -2.46 -0.48
N ILE A 164 -9.73 -2.39 0.35
CA ILE A 164 -9.65 -2.72 1.79
C ILE A 164 -9.23 -4.18 1.98
N ILE A 165 -9.80 -5.10 1.20
CA ILE A 165 -9.47 -6.52 1.27
C ILE A 165 -8.01 -6.75 0.90
N GLY A 166 -7.55 -6.10 -0.16
CA GLY A 166 -6.14 -6.08 -0.55
C GLY A 166 -5.25 -5.59 0.59
N ALA A 167 -5.61 -4.45 1.20
CA ALA A 167 -4.91 -3.88 2.33
C ALA A 167 -4.79 -4.89 3.48
N LEU A 168 -5.90 -5.54 3.88
CA LEU A 168 -5.88 -6.59 4.92
C LEU A 168 -4.90 -7.72 4.59
N ILE A 169 -4.88 -8.21 3.34
CA ILE A 169 -3.91 -9.21 2.88
C ILE A 169 -2.48 -8.65 2.95
N GLY A 170 -2.26 -7.41 2.55
CA GLY A 170 -0.98 -6.70 2.68
C GLY A 170 -0.48 -6.67 4.13
N ALA A 171 -1.33 -6.30 5.09
CA ALA A 171 -0.97 -6.34 6.52
C ALA A 171 -0.61 -7.76 6.99
N LEU A 172 -1.36 -8.79 6.57
CA LEU A 172 -1.04 -10.17 6.92
C LEU A 172 0.30 -10.62 6.35
N LEU A 173 0.61 -10.22 5.12
CA LEU A 173 1.87 -10.55 4.45
C LEU A 173 3.08 -9.89 5.11
N GLN A 174 2.89 -8.86 5.94
CA GLN A 174 3.97 -8.31 6.75
C GLN A 174 4.62 -9.38 7.64
N SER A 175 3.87 -10.39 8.08
CA SER A 175 4.41 -11.52 8.85
C SER A 175 5.52 -12.29 8.12
N LEU A 176 5.56 -12.24 6.77
CA LEU A 176 6.65 -12.83 5.98
C LEU A 176 8.01 -12.19 6.26
N THR A 177 8.06 -11.00 6.85
CA THR A 177 9.29 -10.35 7.32
C THR A 177 10.13 -11.29 8.19
N PHE A 178 9.50 -12.15 9.01
CA PHE A 178 10.21 -13.12 9.85
C PHE A 178 10.92 -14.23 9.07
N LEU A 179 10.49 -14.49 7.83
CA LEU A 179 11.05 -15.51 6.96
C LEU A 179 12.07 -14.92 5.98
N ILE A 180 11.68 -13.88 5.23
CA ILE A 180 12.47 -13.34 4.11
C ILE A 180 13.20 -12.03 4.45
N GLY A 181 12.90 -11.42 5.61
CA GLY A 181 13.52 -10.17 6.06
C GLY A 181 12.84 -8.91 5.52
N VAL A 182 13.12 -7.78 6.19
CA VAL A 182 12.48 -6.48 5.94
C VAL A 182 12.79 -5.91 4.54
N ARG A 183 14.01 -6.14 4.02
CA ARG A 183 14.39 -5.68 2.67
C ARG A 183 13.67 -6.47 1.56
N ALA A 184 13.60 -7.79 1.65
CA ALA A 184 12.97 -8.63 0.64
C ALA A 184 11.45 -8.37 0.52
N LEU A 185 10.82 -7.92 1.61
CA LEU A 185 9.41 -7.57 1.61
C LEU A 185 9.07 -6.38 0.68
N LEU A 186 10.04 -5.50 0.37
CA LEU A 186 9.83 -4.46 -0.66
C LEU A 186 9.67 -5.05 -2.07
N LEU A 187 10.30 -6.19 -2.36
CA LEU A 187 10.10 -6.86 -3.63
C LEU A 187 8.65 -7.30 -3.77
N LEU A 188 8.03 -7.76 -2.67
CA LEU A 188 6.62 -8.12 -2.66
C LEU A 188 5.71 -6.90 -2.89
N VAL A 189 6.05 -5.75 -2.32
CA VAL A 189 5.37 -4.46 -2.60
C VAL A 189 5.46 -4.13 -4.09
N ILE A 190 6.65 -4.21 -4.69
CA ILE A 190 6.87 -3.94 -6.11
C ILE A 190 6.07 -4.92 -6.99
N VAL A 191 6.04 -6.21 -6.63
CA VAL A 191 5.25 -7.23 -7.34
C VAL A 191 3.76 -6.87 -7.28
N PHE A 192 3.22 -6.49 -6.13
CA PHE A 192 1.81 -6.08 -6.05
C PHE A 192 1.51 -4.82 -6.86
N TYR A 193 2.39 -3.81 -6.85
CA TYR A 193 2.20 -2.66 -7.72
C TYR A 193 2.29 -3.01 -9.21
N ALA A 194 3.14 -3.97 -9.60
CA ALA A 194 3.21 -4.48 -10.96
C ALA A 194 1.93 -5.23 -11.35
N LEU A 195 1.39 -6.07 -10.46
CA LEU A 195 0.10 -6.72 -10.68
C LEU A 195 -1.03 -5.70 -10.82
N SER A 196 -1.06 -4.67 -9.96
CA SER A 196 -1.99 -3.56 -10.06
C SER A 196 -1.90 -2.84 -11.41
N TYR A 197 -0.69 -2.63 -11.93
CA TYR A 197 -0.49 -2.05 -13.26
C TYR A 197 -1.02 -2.95 -14.38
N LEU A 198 -0.78 -4.26 -14.29
CA LEU A 198 -1.23 -5.24 -15.30
C LEU A 198 -2.75 -5.41 -15.31
N THR A 199 -3.41 -5.27 -14.17
CA THR A 199 -4.86 -5.36 -14.05
C THR A 199 -5.58 -4.03 -14.21
N ARG A 200 -4.86 -2.92 -14.46
CA ARG A 200 -5.50 -1.62 -14.63
C ARG A 200 -6.53 -1.66 -15.78
N PRO A 201 -7.74 -1.13 -15.59
CA PRO A 201 -8.69 -1.02 -16.68
C PRO A 201 -8.13 -0.06 -17.76
N GLY A 202 -8.14 -0.50 -19.03
CA GLY A 202 -7.71 0.34 -20.14
C GLY A 202 -8.74 1.44 -20.40
N LEU A 203 -8.28 2.69 -20.61
CA LEU A 203 -9.14 3.84 -20.94
C LEU A 203 -10.04 3.59 -22.17
N ALA A 204 -9.63 2.70 -23.08
CA ALA A 204 -10.34 2.36 -24.31
C ALA A 204 -11.53 1.39 -24.14
N GLN A 205 -11.78 0.86 -22.93
CA GLN A 205 -12.80 -0.16 -22.71
C GLN A 205 -14.18 0.42 -22.33
N LYS A 206 -14.33 1.75 -22.36
CA LYS A 206 -15.55 2.47 -21.94
C LYS A 206 -16.50 2.81 -23.09
N GLU A 207 -16.19 2.41 -24.33
CA GLU A 207 -17.00 2.65 -25.54
C GLU A 207 -17.62 1.38 -26.15
N ARG A 208 -17.75 0.27 -25.40
CA ARG A 208 -18.48 -0.91 -25.87
C ARG A 208 -19.49 -1.39 -24.85
#